data_AF-A0A2B7W6I6-F1
#
_entry.id   AF-A0A2B7W6I6-F1
#
_cell.length_a   1.000
_cell.length_b   1.000
_cell.length_c   1.000
_cell.angle_alpha   90.00
_cell.angle_beta   90.00
_cell.angle_gamma   90.00
#
_symmetry.space_group_name_H-M   'P 1'
#
loop_
_entity.id
_entity.type
_entity.pdbx_description
1 polymer ?
#
loop_
_entity_poly.entity_id
_entity_poly.type
_entity_poly.pdbx_seq_one_letter_code
_entity_poly.pdbx_strand_id
1 'polypeptide(L)' 'MAACEGLACVIFSTWPVGTIVTVTTRSGQIIGPATFSQFIPNTCAVILVEEDVISPSSTNIIFISCEDIESVTLTTP' A
#
# COMPACT_ATOMS: atom_id res chain seq x y z
N MET A 1 -8.19 -12.99 -16.52
CA MET A 1 -7.62 -12.65 -15.21
C MET A 1 -6.39 -11.82 -15.51
N ALA A 2 -6.41 -10.52 -15.18
CA ALA A 2 -5.23 -9.67 -15.41
C ALA A 2 -4.11 -10.19 -14.50
N ALA A 3 -2.99 -10.58 -15.08
CA ALA A 3 -1.80 -10.84 -14.29
C ALA A 3 -1.38 -9.51 -13.69
N CYS A 4 -1.27 -9.41 -12.37
CA CYS A 4 -0.77 -8.21 -11.71
C CYS A 4 0.72 -8.05 -12.06
N GLU A 5 1.02 -7.48 -13.23
CA GLU A 5 2.38 -7.40 -13.79
C GLU A 5 3.17 -6.18 -13.26
N GLY A 6 2.55 -5.37 -12.39
CA GLY A 6 3.21 -4.25 -11.75
C GLY A 6 4.31 -4.71 -10.79
N LEU A 7 5.47 -4.06 -10.85
CA LEU A 7 6.59 -4.32 -9.93
C LEU A 7 6.15 -4.17 -8.47
N ALA A 8 5.30 -3.18 -8.18
CA ALA A 8 4.69 -2.99 -6.87
C ALA A 8 3.85 -4.18 -6.42
N CYS A 9 3.10 -4.83 -7.33
CA CYS A 9 2.29 -6.01 -7.02
C CYS A 9 3.17 -7.16 -6.51
N VAL A 10 4.31 -7.39 -7.19
CA VAL A 10 5.27 -8.40 -6.79
C VAL A 10 5.85 -8.06 -5.41
N ILE A 11 6.25 -6.81 -5.18
CA ILE A 11 6.77 -6.35 -3.88
C ILE A 11 5.75 -6.62 -2.77
N PHE A 12 4.50 -6.14 -2.91
CA PHE A 12 3.45 -6.35 -1.91
C PHE A 12 3.06 -7.81 -1.72
N SER A 13 3.19 -8.64 -2.76
CA SER A 13 2.97 -10.08 -2.62
C SER A 13 4.07 -10.79 -1.82
N THR A 14 5.28 -10.20 -1.76
CA THR A 14 6.42 -10.75 -1.01
C THR A 14 6.57 -10.16 0.39
N TRP A 15 5.98 -9.01 0.65
CA TRP A 15 6.14 -8.31 1.93
C TRP A 15 5.22 -8.86 3.02
N PRO A 16 5.68 -8.88 4.28
CA PRO A 16 4.84 -9.28 5.39
C PRO A 16 3.84 -8.17 5.74
N VAL A 17 2.61 -8.58 6.02
CA VAL A 17 1.58 -7.71 6.61
C VAL A 17 2.09 -7.10 7.93
N GLY A 18 1.76 -5.84 8.19
CA GLY A 18 2.28 -5.03 9.29
C GLY A 18 3.48 -4.15 8.94
N THR A 19 4.01 -4.24 7.72
CA THR A 19 5.12 -3.37 7.28
C THR A 19 4.62 -1.94 7.04
N ILE A 20 5.31 -0.93 7.59
CA ILE A 20 5.02 0.48 7.33
C ILE A 20 5.68 0.90 6.02
N VAL A 21 4.86 1.42 5.11
CA VAL A 21 5.25 1.73 3.74
C VAL A 21 4.73 3.10 3.35
N THR A 22 5.44 3.74 2.44
CA THR A 22 4.98 4.93 1.73
C THR A 22 4.88 4.59 0.26
N VAL A 23 3.70 4.82 -0.32
CA VAL A 23 3.38 4.47 -1.70
C VAL A 23 3.30 5.73 -2.53
N THR A 24 4.01 5.76 -3.65
CA THR A 24 3.90 6.82 -4.64
C THR A 24 3.11 6.29 -5.82
N THR A 25 1.96 6.90 -6.11
CA THR A 25 1.15 6.56 -7.27
C THR A 25 1.77 7.14 -8.54
N ARG A 26 1.40 6.59 -9.69
CA ARG A 26 1.81 7.08 -11.02
C ARG A 26 1.32 8.51 -11.30
N SER A 27 0.29 8.95 -10.58
CA SER A 27 -0.19 10.33 -10.60
C SER A 27 0.72 11.30 -9.82
N GLY A 28 1.77 10.80 -9.18
CA GLY A 28 2.66 11.56 -8.29
C GLY A 28 2.08 11.80 -6.90
N GLN A 29 0.99 11.13 -6.53
CA GLN A 29 0.42 11.24 -5.18
C GLN A 29 1.16 10.31 -4.22
N ILE A 30 1.51 10.83 -3.05
CA ILE A 30 2.18 10.06 -2.00
C ILE A 30 1.14 9.68 -0.95
N ILE A 31 1.08 8.40 -0.58
CA ILE A 31 0.17 7.81 0.41
C ILE A 31 1.02 7.20 1.52
N GLY A 32 0.78 7.60 2.76
CA GLY A 32 1.46 7.08 3.94
C GLY A 32 2.24 8.14 4.74
N PRO A 33 2.84 7.73 5.87
CA PRO A 33 3.17 6.35 6.26
C PRO A 33 1.94 5.50 6.61
N ALA A 34 1.75 4.39 5.88
CA ALA A 34 0.62 3.48 6.05
C ALA A 34 1.10 2.05 6.34
N THR A 35 0.36 1.32 7.14
CA THR A 35 0.64 -0.08 7.48
C THR A 35 0.05 -1.00 6.43
N PHE A 36 0.87 -1.83 5.80
CA PHE A 36 0.42 -2.84 4.85
C PHE A 36 -0.44 -3.89 5.57
N SER A 37 -1.73 -3.94 5.24
CA SER A 37 -2.68 -4.84 5.88
C SER A 37 -2.82 -6.15 5.12
N GLN A 38 -3.06 -6.09 3.80
CA GLN A 38 -3.21 -7.27 2.96
C GLN A 38 -3.11 -6.92 1.47
N PHE A 39 -2.81 -7.92 0.64
CA PHE A 39 -2.82 -7.83 -0.81
C PHE A 39 -3.86 -8.81 -1.39
N ILE A 40 -4.72 -8.30 -2.29
CA ILE A 40 -5.76 -9.07 -2.96
C ILE A 40 -5.30 -9.36 -4.40
N PRO A 41 -4.74 -10.56 -4.67
CA PRO A 41 -4.23 -10.91 -6.01
C PRO A 41 -5.34 -11.02 -7.06
N ASN A 42 -6.59 -11.22 -6.64
CA ASN A 42 -7.72 -11.35 -7.57
C ASN A 42 -8.08 -10.01 -8.25
N THR A 43 -7.79 -8.88 -7.60
CA THR A 43 -8.11 -7.53 -8.07
C THR A 43 -6.87 -6.64 -8.17
N CYS A 44 -5.67 -7.20 -7.97
CA CYS A 44 -4.41 -6.45 -7.90
C CYS A 44 -4.47 -5.26 -6.93
N ALA A 45 -5.23 -5.40 -5.84
CA ALA A 45 -5.46 -4.32 -4.88
C ALA A 45 -4.65 -4.53 -3.60
N VAL A 46 -4.03 -3.46 -3.12
CA VAL A 46 -3.28 -3.39 -1.87
C VAL A 46 -4.13 -2.63 -0.87
N ILE A 47 -4.23 -3.20 0.33
CA ILE A 47 -4.94 -2.58 1.46
C ILE A 47 -3.87 -2.05 2.42
N LEU A 48 -3.88 -0.75 2.60
CA LEU A 48 -3.04 -0.01 3.51
C LEU A 48 -3.90 0.58 4.61
N VAL A 49 -3.36 0.67 5.82
CA VAL A 49 -4.05 1.22 6.98
C VAL A 49 -3.18 2.33 7.55
N GLU A 50 -3.62 3.57 7.40
CA GLU A 50 -3.01 4.70 8.10
C GLU A 50 -3.60 4.78 9.51
N GLU A 51 -2.74 4.70 10.51
CA GLU A 51 -3.07 5.07 11.88
C GLU A 51 -2.59 6.50 12.13
N ASP A 52 -3.56 7.41 12.25
CA ASP A 52 -3.26 8.77 12.66
C ASP A 52 -2.98 8.80 14.16
N VAL A 53 -1.85 9.38 14.55
CA VAL A 53 -1.40 9.49 15.95
C VAL A 53 -2.21 10.52 16.76
N ILE A 54 -3.13 11.23 16.11
CA ILE A 54 -3.89 12.32 16.72
C ILE A 54 -5.28 11.80 17.16
N SER A 55 -5.57 11.92 18.45
CA SER A 55 -6.87 11.52 19.01
C SER A 55 -8.00 12.44 18.53
N PRO A 56 -9.14 11.91 18.03
CA PRO A 56 -9.50 10.50 17.96
C PRO A 56 -8.78 9.77 16.82
N SER A 57 -8.11 8.66 17.14
CA SER A 57 -7.37 7.85 16.19
C SER A 57 -8.29 7.44 15.06
N SER A 58 -8.11 8.08 13.91
CA SER A 58 -8.90 7.80 12.72
C SER A 58 -8.12 6.73 11.95
N THR A 59 -8.62 5.50 12.00
CA THR A 59 -8.10 4.43 11.15
C THR A 59 -8.58 4.67 9.73
N ASN A 60 -7.69 5.13 8.85
CA ASN A 60 -8.00 5.32 7.45
C ASN A 60 -7.56 4.08 6.66
N ILE A 61 -8.51 3.42 6.02
CA ILE A 61 -8.24 2.23 5.20
C ILE A 61 -8.17 2.67 3.75
N ILE A 62 -6.98 2.58 3.16
CA ILE A 62 -6.70 2.99 1.79
C ILE A 62 -6.64 1.74 0.92
N PHE A 63 -7.41 1.78 -0.16
CA PHE A 63 -7.42 0.75 -1.18
C PHE A 63 -6.77 1.32 -2.43
N ILE A 64 -5.65 0.74 -2.84
CA ILE A 64 -4.91 1.17 -4.02
C ILE A 64 -4.56 -0.02 -4.91
N SER A 65 -4.81 0.11 -6.21
CA SER A 65 -4.37 -0.89 -7.18
C SER A 65 -2.85 -0.83 -7.32
N CYS A 66 -2.17 -1.97 -7.25
CA CYS A 66 -0.72 -2.03 -7.43
C CYS A 66 -0.26 -1.67 -8.86
N GLU A 67 -1.18 -1.64 -9.82
CA GLU A 67 -0.96 -1.13 -11.17
C GLU A 67 -0.84 0.39 -11.23
N ASP A 68 -1.50 1.10 -10.31
CA ASP A 68 -1.42 2.56 -10.17
C ASP A 68 -0.24 3.01 -9.31
N ILE A 69 0.51 2.07 -8.73
CA ILE A 69 1.69 2.34 -7.90
C ILE A 69 2.92 2.44 -8.80
N GLU A 70 3.62 3.57 -8.69
CA GLU A 70 4.88 3.78 -9.39
C GLU A 70 6.07 3.32 -8.54
N SER A 71 6.06 3.60 -7.23
CA SER A 71 7.13 3.22 -6.31
C SER A 71 6.60 2.95 -4.91
N VAL A 72 7.31 2.09 -4.17
CA VAL A 72 7.05 1.81 -2.77
C VAL A 72 8.35 2.00 -1.99
N THR A 73 8.28 2.81 -0.94
CA THR A 73 9.42 3.08 -0.05
C THR A 73 9.12 2.50 1.32
N LEU A 74 10.08 1.79 1.90
CA LEU A 74 10.01 1.33 3.28
C LEU A 74 10.29 2.50 4.21
N THR A 75 9.36 2.77 5.12
CA THR A 75 9.54 3.79 6.15
C THR A 75 9.85 3.06 7.44
N THR A 76 11.14 2.80 7.68
CA THR A 76 11.59 2.30 8.97
C THR A 76 11.49 3.43 9.99
N PRO A 77 10.88 3.20 11.18
CA PRO A 77 10.89 4.18 12.26
C PRO A 77 12.31 4.46 12.78
#